data_AF-A0A161M7Q7-F1
#
_entry.id   AF-A0A161M7Q7-F1
#
_cell.length_a   1.000
_cell.length_b   1.000
_cell.length_c   1.000
_cell.angle_alpha   90.00
_cell.angle_beta   90.00
_cell.angle_gamma   90.00
#
_symmetry.space_group_name_H-M   'P 1'
#
loop_
_entity.id
_entity.type
_entity.pdbx_description
1 polymer ?
#
loop_
_entity_poly.entity_id
_entity_poly.type
_entity_poly.pdbx_seq_one_letter_code
_entity_poly.pdbx_strand_id
1 'polypeptide(L)'
;IMITGCLADRKPVDLHLFRNYEGPAEILYSYPIRQAITCPEFEPLPSYREQLLWEAARATGAAPSYFRSFGRFVDGGLIANNPTLDAITEIHEYNMALKEVGRKAEMIKLSVVVSLGTKIYPLVKSDVMDIFWPSGFWDTAKLVSGVKSMQSVLIDQATLADGRVVGSNESNLFNA
;
A
#
# COMPACT_ATOMS: atom_id res chain seq x y z
N ILE A 1 5.99 15.28 3.13
CA ILE A 1 6.06 13.95 3.77
C ILE A 1 4.77 13.24 3.41
N MET A 2 4.90 12.02 2.90
CA MET A 2 3.80 11.14 2.55
C MET A 2 4.12 9.75 3.11
N ILE A 3 3.16 9.12 3.76
CA ILE A 3 3.28 7.77 4.35
C ILE A 3 2.07 6.96 3.91
N THR A 4 2.30 5.75 3.40
CA THR A 4 1.23 4.86 2.92
C THR A 4 0.59 4.10 4.07
N GLY A 5 -0.72 3.92 4.00
CA GLY A 5 -1.49 3.04 4.87
C GLY A 5 -2.61 2.37 4.09
N CYS A 6 -2.98 1.16 4.47
CA CYS A 6 -4.06 0.43 3.81
C CYS A 6 -5.35 0.55 4.62
N LEU A 7 -6.41 1.08 4.00
CA LEU A 7 -7.75 1.15 4.58
C LEU A 7 -8.46 -0.19 4.39
N ALA A 8 -8.60 -0.92 5.50
CA ALA A 8 -9.17 -2.26 5.53
C ALA A 8 -10.64 -2.29 5.99
N ASP A 9 -11.24 -1.13 6.28
CA ASP A 9 -12.65 -1.00 6.65
C ASP A 9 -13.62 -1.09 5.46
N ARG A 10 -13.09 -1.15 4.23
CA ARG A 10 -13.85 -1.15 2.98
C ARG A 10 -13.37 -2.21 2.00
N LYS A 11 -14.22 -2.53 1.02
CA LYS A 11 -13.91 -3.45 -0.09
C LYS A 11 -14.31 -2.81 -1.43
N PRO A 12 -13.40 -2.76 -2.43
CA PRO A 12 -11.99 -3.14 -2.35
C PRO A 12 -11.23 -2.31 -1.30
N VAL A 13 -10.11 -2.84 -0.79
CA VAL A 13 -9.24 -2.08 0.13
C VAL A 13 -8.70 -0.85 -0.60
N ASP A 14 -8.44 0.21 0.16
CA ASP A 14 -8.11 1.51 -0.41
C ASP A 14 -6.77 2.01 0.13
N LEU A 15 -6.03 2.74 -0.71
CA LEU A 15 -4.75 3.32 -0.31
C LEU A 15 -5.00 4.68 0.35
N HIS A 16 -4.57 4.82 1.59
CA HIS A 16 -4.56 6.11 2.28
C HIS A 16 -3.15 6.69 2.30
N LEU A 17 -3.04 7.95 1.93
CA LEU A 17 -1.81 8.73 2.02
C LEU A 17 -1.89 9.67 3.23
N PHE A 18 -1.18 9.33 4.31
CA PHE A 18 -0.92 10.28 5.39
C PHE A 18 0.06 11.33 4.90
N ARG A 19 -0.35 12.60 4.89
CA ARG A 19 0.41 13.69 4.30
C ARG A 19 0.50 14.89 5.23
N ASN A 20 1.52 15.72 5.03
CA ASN A 20 1.67 17.00 5.74
C ASN A 20 1.39 18.22 4.84
N TYR A 21 0.72 18.01 3.71
CA TYR A 21 0.38 19.04 2.73
C TYR A 21 -1.07 18.84 2.26
N GLU A 22 -1.64 19.89 1.69
CA GLU A 22 -2.95 19.85 1.04
C GLU A 22 -2.87 18.96 -0.20
N GLY A 23 -3.72 17.95 -0.35
CA GLY A 23 -3.58 17.07 -1.51
C GLY A 23 -4.55 17.35 -2.66
N PRO A 24 -4.43 16.58 -3.76
CA PRO A 24 -5.09 16.92 -5.04
C PRO A 24 -6.61 17.09 -4.92
N ALA A 25 -7.26 16.19 -4.19
CA ALA A 25 -8.70 16.24 -3.94
C ALA A 25 -9.12 17.46 -3.12
N GLU A 26 -8.33 17.88 -2.15
CA GLU A 26 -8.63 19.04 -1.30
C GLU A 26 -8.49 20.34 -2.09
N ILE A 27 -7.45 20.43 -2.93
CA ILE A 27 -7.21 21.55 -3.84
C ILE A 27 -8.39 21.72 -4.81
N LEU A 28 -8.85 20.63 -5.42
CA LEU A 28 -9.86 20.68 -6.49
C LEU A 28 -11.28 20.91 -5.96
N TYR A 29 -11.65 20.26 -4.85
CA TYR A 29 -13.05 20.17 -4.43
C TYR A 29 -13.35 20.89 -3.13
N SER A 30 -12.36 21.48 -2.45
CA SER A 30 -12.48 21.98 -1.08
C SER A 30 -12.89 20.88 -0.08
N TYR A 31 -12.27 20.89 1.10
CA TYR A 31 -12.64 19.95 2.16
C TYR A 31 -14.02 20.32 2.76
N PRO A 32 -14.92 19.38 3.09
CA PRO A 32 -14.82 17.91 3.03
C PRO A 32 -15.63 17.27 1.88
N ILE A 33 -15.51 17.78 0.64
CA ILE A 33 -16.49 17.42 -0.41
C ILE A 33 -16.29 16.00 -0.99
N ARG A 34 -15.11 15.36 -0.88
CA ARG A 34 -14.90 14.01 -1.43
C ARG A 34 -15.25 12.83 -0.52
N GLN A 35 -15.35 13.01 0.80
CA GLN A 35 -15.68 11.88 1.69
C GLN A 35 -17.18 11.55 1.69
N ALA A 36 -18.02 12.50 1.27
CA ALA A 36 -19.46 12.29 1.13
C ALA A 36 -19.86 11.56 -0.18
N ILE A 37 -18.97 11.48 -1.18
CA ILE A 37 -19.32 11.00 -2.53
C ILE A 37 -19.19 9.47 -2.66
N THR A 38 -18.38 8.81 -1.82
CA THR A 38 -17.99 7.41 -2.06
C THR A 38 -18.75 6.35 -1.29
N CYS A 39 -19.43 6.66 -0.19
CA CYS A 39 -20.48 5.85 0.48
C CYS A 39 -20.81 6.50 1.84
N PRO A 40 -22.09 6.74 2.20
CA PRO A 40 -22.46 7.33 3.49
C PRO A 40 -22.18 6.43 4.70
N GLU A 41 -21.85 5.15 4.47
CA GLU A 41 -21.56 4.16 5.52
C GLU A 41 -20.14 4.29 6.09
N PHE A 42 -19.22 4.92 5.36
CA PHE A 42 -17.84 5.08 5.84
C PHE A 42 -17.66 6.41 6.55
N GLU A 43 -17.04 6.35 7.72
CA GLU A 43 -16.65 7.56 8.44
C GLU A 43 -15.64 8.36 7.59
N PRO A 44 -15.81 9.70 7.49
CA PRO A 44 -14.85 10.56 6.82
C PRO A 44 -13.44 10.41 7.42
N LEU A 45 -12.41 10.50 6.58
CA LEU A 45 -11.04 10.56 7.07
C LEU A 45 -10.79 11.96 7.67
N PRO A 46 -10.08 12.08 8.79
CA PRO A 46 -9.73 13.39 9.34
C PRO A 46 -8.88 14.18 8.35
N SER A 47 -8.87 15.51 8.50
CA SER A 47 -8.03 16.37 7.67
C SER A 47 -6.55 16.02 7.87
N TYR A 48 -5.71 16.22 6.85
CA TYR A 48 -4.25 16.05 6.98
C TYR A 48 -3.64 16.90 8.10
N ARG A 49 -4.33 17.96 8.55
CA ARG A 49 -3.91 18.83 9.66
C ARG A 49 -4.17 18.23 11.04
N GLU A 50 -5.08 17.27 11.13
CA GLU A 50 -5.52 16.64 12.38
C GLU A 50 -4.84 15.27 12.60
N GLN A 51 -4.28 14.68 11.53
CA GLN A 51 -3.59 13.40 11.58
C GLN A 51 -2.21 13.53 12.22
N LEU A 52 -1.97 12.79 13.30
CA LEU A 52 -0.71 12.86 14.03
C LEU A 52 0.35 11.95 13.39
N LEU A 53 1.61 12.37 13.42
CA LEU A 53 2.71 11.59 12.84
C LEU A 53 2.86 10.20 13.47
N TRP A 54 2.66 10.09 14.79
CA TRP A 54 2.77 8.79 15.48
C TRP A 54 1.64 7.83 15.09
N GLU A 55 0.46 8.36 14.75
CA GLU A 55 -0.67 7.58 14.25
C GLU A 55 -0.37 7.04 12.85
N ALA A 56 0.16 7.89 11.97
CA ALA A 56 0.62 7.49 10.66
C ALA A 56 1.72 6.42 10.74
N ALA A 57 2.71 6.61 11.63
CA ALA A 57 3.79 5.65 11.85
C ALA A 57 3.30 4.31 12.42
N ARG A 58 2.27 4.32 13.28
CA ARG A 58 1.65 3.10 13.79
C ARG A 58 0.79 2.39 12.74
N ALA A 59 0.03 3.16 11.95
CA ALA A 59 -0.83 2.64 10.89
C ALA A 59 -0.02 1.95 9.79
N THR A 60 1.03 2.62 9.30
CA THR A 60 1.85 2.13 8.18
C THR A 60 2.57 0.82 8.49
N GLY A 61 2.99 0.60 9.74
CA GLY A 61 3.70 -0.62 10.17
C GLY A 61 2.81 -1.70 10.77
N ALA A 62 1.48 -1.60 10.66
CA ALA A 62 0.54 -2.56 11.24
C ALA A 62 0.44 -3.86 10.41
N ALA A 63 1.58 -4.53 10.19
CA ALA A 63 1.74 -5.76 9.41
C ALA A 63 0.78 -6.86 9.90
N PRO A 64 -0.11 -7.38 9.03
CA PRO A 64 -0.94 -8.53 9.38
C PRO A 64 -0.07 -9.70 9.83
N SER A 65 -0.57 -10.49 10.79
CA SER A 65 0.15 -11.57 11.47
C SER A 65 1.22 -11.15 12.49
N TYR A 66 1.75 -9.92 12.41
CA TYR A 66 2.75 -9.41 13.38
C TYR A 66 2.14 -8.43 14.38
N PHE A 67 1.33 -7.48 13.91
CA PHE A 67 0.73 -6.43 14.71
C PHE A 67 -0.79 -6.38 14.55
N ARG A 68 -1.48 -5.87 15.57
CA ARG A 68 -2.91 -5.58 15.47
C ARG A 68 -3.12 -4.35 14.58
N SER A 69 -4.23 -4.34 13.84
CA SER A 69 -4.65 -3.16 13.09
C SER A 69 -4.77 -1.93 13.99
N PHE A 70 -4.56 -0.76 13.38
CA PHE A 70 -4.71 0.52 14.07
C PHE A 70 -5.96 1.23 13.57
N GLY A 71 -7.05 1.13 14.34
CA GLY A 71 -8.37 1.59 13.90
C GLY A 71 -8.79 0.86 12.62
N ARG A 72 -8.97 1.63 11.55
CA ARG A 72 -9.33 1.15 10.21
C ARG A 72 -8.12 0.84 9.30
N PHE A 73 -6.91 1.07 9.79
CA PHE A 73 -5.69 0.94 9.02
C PHE A 73 -4.97 -0.38 9.31
N VAL A 74 -4.41 -0.97 8.25
CA VAL A 74 -3.41 -2.03 8.28
C VAL A 74 -2.17 -1.57 7.50
N ASP A 75 -1.11 -2.37 7.55
CA ASP A 75 0.18 -2.06 6.90
C ASP A 75 0.05 -1.54 5.47
N GLY A 76 0.74 -0.43 5.20
CA GLY A 76 0.80 0.17 3.88
C GLY A 76 1.47 -0.74 2.85
N GLY A 77 2.35 -1.64 3.30
CA GLY A 77 3.01 -2.65 2.49
C GLY A 77 2.07 -3.66 1.83
N LEU A 78 0.83 -3.84 2.30
CA LEU A 78 -0.14 -4.71 1.64
C LEU A 78 -0.62 -4.18 0.28
N ILE A 79 -0.52 -2.87 0.06
CA ILE A 79 -1.04 -2.19 -1.13
C ILE A 79 0.05 -1.39 -1.86
N ALA A 80 1.02 -0.84 -1.12
CA ALA A 80 2.06 0.04 -1.62
C ALA A 80 3.38 -0.17 -0.84
N ASN A 81 3.97 -1.37 -0.95
CA ASN A 81 5.27 -1.66 -0.32
C ASN A 81 6.45 -0.96 -1.01
N ASN A 82 6.26 -0.52 -2.25
CA ASN A 82 7.17 0.37 -2.95
C ASN A 82 6.40 1.62 -3.41
N PRO A 83 6.33 2.67 -2.57
CA PRO A 83 5.49 3.84 -2.85
C PRO A 83 6.06 4.75 -3.94
N THR A 84 7.06 4.32 -4.71
CA THR A 84 7.71 5.14 -5.74
C THR A 84 6.71 5.57 -6.82
N LEU A 85 5.91 4.63 -7.33
CA LEU A 85 4.91 4.94 -8.35
C LEU A 85 3.75 5.77 -7.77
N ASP A 86 3.33 5.46 -6.55
CA ASP A 86 2.29 6.22 -5.83
C ASP A 86 2.75 7.66 -5.60
N ALA A 87 4.01 7.87 -5.20
CA ALA A 87 4.59 9.19 -4.98
C ALA A 87 4.68 10.00 -6.28
N ILE A 88 5.09 9.38 -7.38
CA ILE A 88 5.15 10.05 -8.68
C ILE A 88 3.74 10.46 -9.13
N THR A 89 2.77 9.56 -8.95
CA THR A 89 1.36 9.80 -9.28
C THR A 89 0.80 10.94 -8.45
N GLU A 90 0.99 10.91 -7.13
CA GLU A 90 0.55 11.97 -6.22
C GLU A 90 1.17 13.34 -6.58
N ILE A 91 2.47 13.40 -6.89
CA ILE A 91 3.12 14.64 -7.34
C ILE A 91 2.53 15.13 -8.67
N HIS A 92 2.22 14.21 -9.59
CA HIS A 92 1.60 14.55 -10.86
C HIS A 92 0.18 15.11 -10.67
N GLU A 93 -0.66 14.42 -9.89
CA GLU A 93 -2.01 14.85 -9.56
C GLU A 93 -2.02 16.18 -8.80
N TYR A 94 -1.08 16.37 -7.87
CA TYR A 94 -0.92 17.62 -7.13
C TYR A 94 -0.62 18.80 -8.09
N ASN A 95 0.31 18.60 -9.01
CA ASN A 95 0.62 19.60 -10.03
C ASN A 95 -0.55 19.88 -10.97
N MET A 96 -1.31 18.85 -11.36
CA MET A 96 -2.52 19.02 -12.15
C MET A 96 -3.56 19.83 -11.38
N ALA A 97 -3.80 19.51 -10.12
CA ALA A 97 -4.74 20.21 -9.27
C ALA A 97 -4.36 21.69 -9.12
N LEU A 98 -3.09 22.00 -8.85
CA LEU A 98 -2.57 23.37 -8.80
C LEU A 98 -2.77 24.12 -10.11
N LYS A 99 -2.57 23.45 -11.25
CA LYS A 99 -2.75 24.03 -12.58
C LYS A 99 -4.21 24.43 -12.82
N GLU A 100 -5.17 23.58 -12.43
CA GLU A 100 -6.60 23.83 -12.58
C GLU A 100 -7.08 25.01 -11.73
N VAL A 101 -6.58 25.15 -10.50
CA VAL A 101 -6.93 26.28 -9.61
C VAL A 101 -6.09 27.54 -9.87
N GLY A 102 -5.26 27.57 -10.92
CA GLY A 102 -4.45 28.73 -11.30
C GLY A 102 -3.17 28.95 -10.46
N ARG A 103 -2.83 28.05 -9.54
CA ARG A 103 -1.66 28.10 -8.64
C ARG A 103 -0.39 27.51 -9.27
N LYS A 104 -0.14 27.79 -10.57
CA LYS A 104 1.00 27.22 -11.33
C LYS A 104 2.38 27.51 -10.71
N ALA A 105 2.51 28.61 -9.96
CA ALA A 105 3.76 29.00 -9.32
C ALA A 105 4.21 28.04 -8.20
N GLU A 106 3.29 27.24 -7.66
CA GLU A 106 3.55 26.27 -6.58
C GLU A 106 3.87 24.87 -7.11
N MET A 107 3.81 24.66 -8.43
CA MET A 107 4.06 23.36 -9.05
C MET A 107 5.52 22.93 -8.89
N ILE A 108 5.72 21.64 -8.66
CA ILE A 108 7.04 21.04 -8.43
C ILE A 108 7.42 20.19 -9.64
N LYS A 109 8.53 20.52 -10.30
CA LYS A 109 9.09 19.69 -11.37
C LYS A 109 9.92 18.56 -10.77
N LEU A 110 9.41 17.33 -10.83
CA LEU A 110 10.16 16.14 -10.43
C LEU A 110 11.33 15.90 -11.40
N SER A 111 12.57 15.93 -10.88
CA SER A 111 13.79 15.76 -11.68
C SER A 111 14.50 14.45 -11.43
N VAL A 112 14.52 13.99 -10.17
CA VAL A 112 15.21 12.78 -9.73
C VAL A 112 14.32 12.05 -8.73
N VAL A 113 14.28 10.73 -8.83
CA VAL A 113 13.63 9.84 -7.87
C VAL A 113 14.66 8.83 -7.39
N VAL A 114 14.80 8.72 -6.08
CA VAL A 114 15.66 7.71 -5.44
C VAL A 114 14.75 6.80 -4.62
N SER A 115 14.72 5.51 -4.98
CA SER A 115 14.00 4.48 -4.25
C SER A 115 14.99 3.65 -3.44
N LEU A 116 14.74 3.52 -2.14
CA LEU A 116 15.59 2.78 -1.20
C LEU A 116 14.82 1.58 -0.66
N GLY A 117 15.10 0.39 -1.22
CA GLY A 117 14.56 -0.88 -0.75
C GLY A 117 15.33 -1.43 0.46
N THR A 118 14.66 -2.18 1.33
CA THR A 118 15.26 -2.70 2.57
C THR A 118 15.68 -4.18 2.50
N LYS A 119 15.26 -4.95 1.47
CA LYS A 119 15.82 -6.29 1.17
C LYS A 119 15.21 -6.96 -0.07
N ILE A 120 16.02 -7.84 -0.67
CA ILE A 120 15.61 -8.93 -1.56
C ILE A 120 15.56 -10.21 -0.71
N TYR A 121 14.44 -10.95 -0.72
CA TYR A 121 14.33 -12.21 0.01
C TYR A 121 15.07 -13.33 -0.73
N PRO A 122 15.91 -14.14 -0.05
CA PRO A 122 16.54 -15.30 -0.68
C PRO A 122 15.48 -16.35 -1.02
N LEU A 123 15.62 -16.99 -2.19
CA LEU A 123 14.73 -18.09 -2.60
C LEU A 123 14.83 -19.24 -1.61
N VAL A 124 13.80 -19.41 -0.77
CA VAL A 124 13.63 -20.57 0.09
C VAL A 124 12.78 -21.60 -0.66
N LYS A 125 13.26 -22.85 -0.76
CA LYS A 125 12.43 -23.94 -1.26
C LYS A 125 11.25 -24.13 -0.30
N SER A 126 10.03 -23.85 -0.78
CA SER A 126 8.81 -24.30 -0.12
C SER A 126 8.46 -25.68 -0.67
N ASP A 127 8.10 -26.61 0.22
CA ASP A 127 7.44 -27.84 -0.18
C ASP A 127 6.11 -27.47 -0.87
N VAL A 128 5.80 -28.16 -1.96
CA VAL A 128 4.55 -27.96 -2.71
C VAL A 128 3.39 -28.41 -1.83
N MET A 129 2.49 -27.49 -1.51
CA MET A 129 1.41 -27.74 -0.56
C MET A 129 0.15 -28.24 -1.28
N ASP A 130 -0.08 -29.56 -1.27
CA ASP A 130 -1.32 -30.16 -1.78
C ASP A 130 -2.47 -29.99 -0.77
N ILE A 131 -3.51 -29.26 -1.16
CA ILE A 131 -4.72 -29.06 -0.34
C ILE A 131 -5.73 -30.15 -0.70
N PHE A 132 -5.79 -31.23 0.09
CA PHE A 132 -6.88 -32.20 0.03
C PHE A 132 -8.01 -31.81 1.00
N TRP A 133 -9.27 -32.02 0.59
CA TRP A 133 -10.42 -31.92 1.50
C TRP A 133 -10.35 -33.06 2.54
N PRO A 134 -10.31 -32.76 3.84
CA PRO A 134 -10.04 -33.74 4.89
C PRO A 134 -11.24 -34.65 5.17
N SER A 135 -10.99 -35.90 5.55
CA SER A 135 -12.02 -36.83 6.06
C SER A 135 -11.81 -37.24 7.53
N GLY A 136 -10.90 -36.57 8.27
CA GLY A 136 -10.67 -36.85 9.70
C GLY A 136 -10.07 -35.70 10.52
N PHE A 137 -10.06 -35.86 11.86
CA PHE A 137 -9.61 -34.87 12.85
C PHE A 137 -8.10 -34.59 12.86
N TRP A 138 -7.24 -35.48 12.34
CA TRP A 138 -5.81 -35.21 12.19
C TRP A 138 -5.51 -34.37 10.93
N ASP A 139 -6.37 -34.47 9.92
CA ASP A 139 -6.24 -33.69 8.70
C ASP A 139 -6.65 -32.22 8.92
N THR A 140 -7.44 -31.92 9.96
CA THR A 140 -7.79 -30.53 10.30
C THR A 140 -6.59 -29.76 10.87
N ALA A 141 -5.67 -30.40 11.59
CA ALA A 141 -4.43 -29.76 12.06
C ALA A 141 -3.51 -29.41 10.88
N LYS A 142 -3.40 -30.33 9.89
CA LYS A 142 -2.69 -30.08 8.63
C LYS A 142 -3.35 -28.98 7.81
N LEU A 143 -4.68 -28.92 7.80
CA LEU A 143 -5.44 -27.86 7.14
C LEU A 143 -5.21 -26.49 7.80
N VAL A 144 -5.20 -26.40 9.14
CA VAL A 144 -4.90 -25.14 9.85
C VAL A 144 -3.46 -24.68 9.57
N SER A 145 -2.50 -25.60 9.58
CA SER A 145 -1.11 -25.30 9.21
C SER A 145 -0.97 -24.87 7.74
N GLY A 146 -1.71 -25.52 6.85
CA GLY A 146 -1.74 -25.21 5.43
C GLY A 146 -2.37 -23.85 5.13
N VAL A 147 -3.51 -23.54 5.77
CA VAL A 147 -4.18 -22.23 5.66
C VAL A 147 -3.27 -21.10 6.17
N LYS A 148 -2.56 -21.31 7.28
CA LYS A 148 -1.56 -20.34 7.78
C LYS A 148 -0.42 -20.11 6.78
N SER A 149 0.08 -21.19 6.17
CA SER A 149 1.17 -21.11 5.18
C SER A 149 0.72 -20.44 3.88
N MET A 150 -0.52 -20.67 3.44
CA MET A 150 -1.11 -19.93 2.31
C MET A 150 -1.30 -18.45 2.64
N GLN A 151 -1.79 -18.16 3.85
CA GLN A 151 -1.97 -16.78 4.29
C GLN A 151 -0.63 -16.04 4.34
N SER A 152 0.43 -16.66 4.85
CA SER A 152 1.77 -16.05 4.82
C SER A 152 2.26 -15.86 3.39
N VAL A 153 2.11 -16.85 2.50
CA VAL A 153 2.50 -16.71 1.09
C VAL A 153 1.71 -15.60 0.39
N LEU A 154 0.40 -15.49 0.63
CA LEU A 154 -0.43 -14.42 0.06
C LEU A 154 -0.04 -13.05 0.59
N ILE A 155 0.27 -12.94 1.89
CA ILE A 155 0.80 -11.71 2.50
C ILE A 155 2.17 -11.38 1.90
N ASP A 156 3.07 -12.35 1.81
CA ASP A 156 4.40 -12.17 1.24
C ASP A 156 4.30 -11.69 -0.20
N GLN A 157 3.47 -12.32 -1.03
CA GLN A 157 3.23 -11.92 -2.42
C GLN A 157 2.59 -10.53 -2.54
N ALA A 158 1.62 -10.19 -1.69
CA ALA A 158 0.99 -8.87 -1.68
C ALA A 158 1.94 -7.76 -1.18
N THR A 159 2.92 -8.13 -0.36
CA THR A 159 3.93 -7.23 0.21
C THR A 159 5.27 -7.31 -0.51
N LEU A 160 5.37 -7.91 -1.70
CA LEU A 160 6.62 -7.85 -2.47
C LEU A 160 6.87 -6.42 -2.94
N ALA A 161 7.98 -5.81 -2.51
CA ALA A 161 8.44 -4.52 -3.03
C ALA A 161 9.19 -4.65 -4.37
N ASP A 162 9.73 -5.83 -4.66
CA ASP A 162 10.40 -6.18 -5.91
C ASP A 162 9.54 -7.16 -6.71
N GLY A 163 9.06 -6.67 -7.86
CA GLY A 163 8.27 -7.40 -8.84
C GLY A 163 8.35 -6.67 -10.18
N ARG A 164 7.45 -7.01 -11.13
CA ARG A 164 7.41 -6.52 -12.52
C ARG A 164 7.46 -4.99 -12.73
N VAL A 165 7.35 -4.21 -11.65
CA VAL A 165 7.47 -2.74 -11.61
C VAL A 165 8.93 -2.29 -11.73
N VAL A 166 9.90 -3.10 -11.29
CA VAL A 166 11.33 -2.91 -11.55
C VAL A 166 11.71 -3.86 -12.68
N GLY A 167 11.56 -3.42 -13.93
CA GLY A 167 11.93 -4.23 -15.08
C GLY A 167 13.40 -4.60 -15.06
N SER A 168 13.73 -5.85 -14.75
CA SER A 168 14.99 -6.45 -15.16
C SER A 168 14.94 -6.59 -16.68
N ASN A 169 15.63 -5.71 -17.41
CA ASN A 169 16.06 -6.02 -18.77
C ASN A 169 16.93 -7.28 -18.69
N GLU A 170 16.35 -8.46 -18.97
CA GLU A 170 17.10 -9.62 -19.42
C GLU A 170 17.63 -9.33 -20.84
N SER A 171 18.61 -8.44 -20.92
CA SER A 171 19.54 -8.37 -22.03
C SER A 171 20.81 -9.07 -21.59
N ASN A 172 20.85 -10.39 -21.78
CA ASN A 172 22.06 -11.17 -22.11
C ASN A 172 21.66 -12.61 -22.48
N LEU A 173 20.82 -12.73 -23.50
CA LEU A 173 21.00 -13.78 -24.49
C LEU A 173 22.27 -13.41 -25.29
N PHE A 174 23.16 -14.39 -25.46
CA PHE A 174 24.45 -14.35 -26.20
C PHE A 174 25.67 -13.77 -25.47
N ASN A 175 26.40 -14.64 -24.74
CA ASN A 175 27.84 -14.86 -24.97
C ASN A 175 28.37 -16.01 -24.10
N ALA A 176 28.51 -17.19 -24.72
CA ALA A 176 29.54 -18.23 -24.57
C ALA A 176 28.96 -19.59 -24.98
#